data_AF-A0A2N1M768-F1
#
_entry.id   AF-A0A2N1M768-F1
#
_cell.length_a   1.000
_cell.length_b   1.000
_cell.length_c   1.000
_cell.angle_alpha   90.00
_cell.angle_beta   90.00
_cell.angle_gamma   90.00
#
_symmetry.space_group_name_H-M   'P 1'
#
loop_
_entity.id
_entity.type
_entity.pdbx_description
1 polymer ?
#
loop_
_entity_poly.entity_id
_entity_poly.type
_entity_poly.pdbx_seq_one_letter_code
_entity_poly.pdbx_strand_id
1 'polypeptide(L)'
;MHGIGKKCNAPTIEWKDLKNNEEEMKNVIDYIDSIVTTINLAIHAPIPEKHPCQKDSSEIDDGLQDYIELINKLQHHTRCSPSYCIRTNREGVQTCRFGYPKEHIGSTLIRDDKNGQPELLTVRNNPYINLHNRIQLQGWRANVDLKPVLSIHAALQYISKYASKAEPSSLAFSEIFKQILNNSNPDDSSLSPIQKLLLNSSFLCIFKCQRGRVKKQPEELEDYSLFELYLTHKFSRGQWKKCKKENIVRVWPHPSSYRNGDQWEAY
;
A
#
# COMPACT_ATOMS: atom_id res chain seq x y z
N MET A 1 -0.65 4.61 -3.20
CA MET A 1 -0.75 3.22 -3.72
C MET A 1 -1.07 2.32 -2.53
N HIS A 2 -1.88 1.29 -2.69
CA HIS A 2 -2.11 0.28 -1.64
C HIS A 2 -1.61 -1.06 -2.16
N GLY A 3 -0.92 -1.81 -1.33
CA GLY A 3 -0.34 -3.10 -1.71
C GLY A 3 -0.38 -4.09 -0.56
N ILE A 4 -0.33 -5.37 -0.89
CA ILE A 4 -0.07 -6.46 0.04
C ILE A 4 1.13 -7.22 -0.52
N GLY A 5 2.09 -7.57 0.35
CA GLY A 5 3.31 -8.26 -0.04
C GLY A 5 3.66 -9.35 0.95
N LYS A 6 4.08 -10.51 0.45
CA LYS A 6 4.70 -11.57 1.25
C LYS A 6 6.21 -11.34 1.26
N LYS A 7 6.80 -11.30 2.45
CA LYS A 7 8.26 -11.22 2.62
C LYS A 7 8.86 -12.63 2.65
N CYS A 8 10.09 -12.76 2.15
CA CYS A 8 10.82 -14.03 2.17
C CYS A 8 10.99 -14.50 3.62
N ASN A 9 10.87 -15.81 3.84
CA ASN A 9 11.03 -16.45 5.14
C ASN A 9 10.06 -15.94 6.22
N ALA A 10 8.93 -15.34 5.83
CA ALA A 10 7.89 -14.96 6.77
C ALA A 10 7.36 -16.20 7.51
N PRO A 11 7.32 -16.20 8.85
CA PRO A 11 6.79 -17.31 9.62
C PRO A 11 5.31 -17.48 9.34
N THR A 12 4.84 -18.73 9.41
CA THR A 12 3.41 -19.03 9.38
C THR A 12 2.79 -18.57 10.70
N ILE A 13 1.67 -17.86 10.64
CA ILE A 13 0.98 -17.33 11.82
C ILE A 13 -0.38 -18.00 11.92
N GLU A 14 -0.48 -19.00 12.80
CA GLU A 14 -1.75 -19.60 13.23
C GLU A 14 -2.04 -19.17 14.67
N TRP A 15 -2.83 -18.10 14.83
CA TRP A 15 -3.01 -17.42 16.12
C TRP A 15 -3.45 -18.33 17.27
N LYS A 16 -4.26 -19.35 16.99
CA LYS A 16 -4.76 -20.30 17.99
C LYS A 16 -3.63 -21.09 18.67
N ASP A 17 -2.61 -21.42 17.90
CA ASP A 17 -1.47 -22.22 18.34
C ASP A 17 -0.38 -21.27 18.87
N LEU A 18 -0.12 -20.18 18.13
CA LEU A 18 0.90 -19.18 18.44
C LEU A 18 0.72 -18.57 19.85
N LYS A 19 -0.52 -18.26 20.25
CA LYS A 19 -0.78 -17.61 21.54
C LYS A 19 -0.41 -18.45 22.76
N ASN A 20 -0.26 -19.76 22.58
CA ASN A 20 0.13 -20.70 23.64
C ASN A 20 1.58 -21.19 23.48
N ASN A 21 2.31 -20.69 22.47
CA ASN A 21 3.68 -21.08 22.18
C ASN A 21 4.60 -19.86 22.25
N GLU A 22 5.26 -19.68 23.40
CA GLU A 22 6.12 -18.52 23.66
C GLU A 22 7.33 -18.45 22.72
N GLU A 23 7.90 -19.59 22.33
CA GLU A 23 9.06 -19.64 21.44
C GLU A 23 8.69 -19.23 20.01
N GLU A 24 7.59 -19.77 19.48
CA GLU A 24 7.07 -19.35 18.17
C GLU A 24 6.62 -17.89 18.18
N MET A 25 5.98 -17.43 19.26
CA MET A 25 5.60 -16.03 19.44
C MET A 25 6.81 -15.11 19.35
N LYS A 26 7.88 -15.46 20.08
CA LYS A 26 9.15 -14.74 20.04
C LYS A 26 9.76 -14.74 18.65
N ASN A 27 9.78 -15.88 17.95
CA ASN A 27 10.29 -15.94 16.57
C ASN A 27 9.50 -15.04 15.60
N VAL A 28 8.17 -14.97 15.75
CA VAL A 28 7.32 -14.08 14.96
C VAL A 28 7.61 -12.61 15.28
N ILE A 29 7.73 -12.26 16.56
CA ILE A 29 8.06 -10.90 17.02
C ILE A 29 9.44 -10.47 16.51
N ASP A 30 10.46 -11.30 16.71
CA ASP A 30 11.85 -11.03 16.27
C ASP A 30 11.88 -10.80 14.74
N TYR A 31 11.11 -11.60 13.98
CA TYR A 31 10.97 -11.41 12.54
C TYR A 31 10.29 -10.08 12.18
N ILE A 32 9.19 -9.72 12.84
CA ILE A 32 8.47 -8.45 12.59
C ILE A 32 9.36 -7.25 12.93
N ASP A 33 10.02 -7.27 14.08
CA ASP A 33 10.91 -6.19 14.53
C ASP A 33 12.13 -6.01 13.63
N SER A 34 12.55 -7.07 12.91
CA SER A 34 13.58 -6.97 11.88
C SER A 34 13.12 -6.18 10.63
N ILE A 35 11.81 -5.99 10.45
CA ILE A 35 11.22 -5.36 9.26
C ILE A 35 10.67 -3.98 9.59
N VAL A 36 9.94 -3.83 10.69
CA VAL A 36 9.23 -2.59 10.99
C VAL A 36 9.62 -2.06 12.36
N THR A 37 9.50 -0.75 12.54
CA THR A 37 9.80 -0.09 13.81
C THR A 37 8.85 1.07 14.06
N THR A 38 8.69 1.39 15.35
CA THR A 38 8.01 2.59 15.86
C THR A 38 8.93 3.43 16.74
N ILE A 39 10.24 3.17 16.65
CA ILE A 39 11.27 3.93 17.34
C ILE A 39 11.67 5.13 16.50
N ASN A 40 11.60 6.31 17.11
CA ASN A 40 12.21 7.52 16.57
C ASN A 40 13.60 7.72 17.19
N LEU A 41 14.64 7.67 16.35
CA LEU A 41 16.03 7.76 16.81
C LEU A 41 16.42 9.15 17.32
N ALA A 42 15.70 10.20 16.92
CA ALA A 42 15.98 11.57 17.34
C ALA A 42 14.68 12.39 17.37
N ILE A 43 13.93 12.25 18.48
CA ILE A 43 12.65 12.94 18.70
C ILE A 43 12.80 14.46 18.69
N HIS A 44 13.95 14.96 19.16
CA HIS A 44 14.25 16.38 19.26
C HIS A 44 15.21 16.85 18.16
N ALA A 45 15.26 16.12 17.03
CA ALA A 45 16.05 16.56 15.89
C ALA A 45 15.58 17.97 15.43
N PRO A 46 16.51 18.83 14.97
CA PRO A 46 16.16 20.12 14.42
C PRO A 46 15.28 19.94 13.17
N ILE A 47 14.39 20.91 12.94
CA ILE A 47 13.59 20.96 11.71
C ILE A 47 14.54 21.35 10.56
N PRO A 48 14.62 20.56 9.48
CA PRO A 48 15.48 20.89 8.35
C PRO A 48 14.95 22.14 7.63
N GLU A 49 15.86 22.97 7.11
CA GLU A 49 15.52 24.18 6.35
C GLU A 49 14.72 23.86 5.07
N LYS A 50 15.10 22.77 4.39
CA LYS A 50 14.42 22.24 3.19
C LYS A 50 13.63 21.00 3.56
N HIS A 51 12.41 20.86 3.02
CA HIS A 51 11.60 19.67 3.25
C HIS A 51 12.34 18.43 2.70
N PRO A 52 12.45 17.30 3.43
CA PRO A 52 13.26 16.15 2.99
C PRO A 52 12.76 15.49 1.70
N CYS A 53 11.47 15.67 1.37
CA CYS A 53 10.87 15.23 0.09
C CYS A 53 11.11 16.18 -1.10
N GLN A 54 11.64 17.37 -0.85
CA GLN A 54 12.01 18.32 -1.91
C GLN A 54 13.48 18.20 -2.31
N LYS A 55 14.25 17.30 -1.66
CA LYS A 55 15.63 17.02 -2.02
C LYS A 55 15.71 16.50 -3.45
N ASP A 56 16.65 17.04 -4.22
CA ASP A 56 16.98 16.56 -5.55
C ASP A 56 17.69 15.21 -5.46
N SER A 57 17.67 14.42 -6.54
CA SER A 57 18.28 13.09 -6.55
C SER A 57 19.77 13.11 -6.22
N SER A 58 20.47 14.20 -6.51
CA SER A 58 21.88 14.41 -6.15
C SER A 58 22.11 14.73 -4.68
N GLU A 59 21.09 15.16 -3.94
CA GLU A 59 21.15 15.51 -2.51
C GLU A 59 20.75 14.33 -1.61
N ILE A 60 20.22 13.24 -2.18
CA ILE A 60 19.78 12.06 -1.45
C ILE A 60 21.00 11.16 -1.21
N ASP A 61 21.34 10.95 0.07
CA ASP A 61 22.47 10.11 0.50
C ASP A 61 22.03 8.81 1.19
N ASP A 62 20.72 8.61 1.38
CA ASP A 62 20.11 7.51 2.15
C ASP A 62 20.74 7.26 3.55
N GLY A 63 21.39 8.30 4.09
CA GLY A 63 22.09 8.26 5.37
C GLY A 63 21.16 8.22 6.58
N LEU A 64 21.76 8.14 7.77
CA LEU A 64 21.01 8.17 9.04
C LEU A 64 20.29 9.51 9.24
N GLN A 65 20.93 10.61 8.88
CA GLN A 65 20.35 11.95 9.02
C GLN A 65 19.13 12.11 8.12
N ASP A 66 19.21 11.66 6.88
CA ASP A 66 18.08 11.64 5.95
C ASP A 66 16.90 10.83 6.49
N TYR A 67 17.18 9.65 7.04
CA TYR A 67 16.16 8.83 7.70
C TYR A 67 15.50 9.55 8.89
N ILE A 68 16.27 10.19 9.76
CA ILE A 68 15.76 10.95 10.92
C ILE A 68 14.82 12.07 10.46
N GLU A 69 15.20 12.83 9.43
CA GLU A 69 14.38 13.90 8.85
C GLU A 69 13.06 13.35 8.29
N LEU A 70 13.12 12.24 7.55
CA LEU A 70 11.95 11.59 6.98
C LEU A 70 11.00 11.04 8.05
N ILE A 71 11.50 10.40 9.11
CA ILE A 71 10.64 9.91 10.21
C ILE A 71 9.90 11.08 10.86
N ASN A 72 10.65 12.11 11.27
CA ASN A 72 10.10 13.24 11.99
C ASN A 72 9.09 14.03 11.14
N LYS A 73 9.31 14.10 9.83
CA LYS A 73 8.40 14.83 8.94
C LYS A 73 7.21 14.01 8.44
N LEU A 74 7.40 12.72 8.14
CA LEU A 74 6.42 11.93 7.38
C LEU A 74 5.66 10.89 8.22
N GLN A 75 6.26 10.40 9.30
CA GLN A 75 5.66 9.36 10.13
C GLN A 75 5.02 9.91 11.40
N HIS A 76 5.21 11.19 11.71
CA HIS A 76 4.65 11.79 12.91
C HIS A 76 3.19 12.21 12.71
N HIS A 77 2.31 11.70 13.56
CA HIS A 77 0.94 12.20 13.67
C HIS A 77 0.94 13.51 14.49
N THR A 78 1.09 14.64 13.82
CA THR A 78 1.27 15.96 14.45
C THR A 78 0.00 16.51 15.08
N ARG A 79 -1.11 16.55 14.33
CA ARG A 79 -2.38 17.12 14.80
C ARG A 79 -3.57 16.30 14.33
N CYS A 80 -4.47 16.02 15.27
CA CYS A 80 -5.77 15.46 14.92
C CYS A 80 -6.65 16.52 14.24
N SER A 81 -7.15 16.22 13.04
CA SER A 81 -8.07 17.09 12.30
C SER A 81 -9.51 16.54 12.31
N PRO A 82 -10.53 17.40 12.59
CA PRO A 82 -11.95 17.08 12.43
C PRO A 82 -12.32 16.51 11.07
N SER A 83 -11.69 16.99 10.00
CA SER A 83 -12.03 16.59 8.63
C SER A 83 -11.42 15.25 8.21
N TYR A 84 -10.44 14.74 8.96
CA TYR A 84 -9.65 13.59 8.54
C TYR A 84 -9.72 12.43 9.54
N CYS A 85 -9.10 12.61 10.70
CA CYS A 85 -8.85 11.53 11.64
C CYS A 85 -9.76 11.58 12.86
N ILE A 86 -10.31 12.72 13.27
CA ILE A 86 -11.25 12.73 14.39
C ILE A 86 -12.55 12.04 13.98
N ARG A 87 -13.04 11.16 14.84
CA ARG A 87 -14.32 10.46 14.71
C ARG A 87 -15.08 10.59 16.01
N THR A 88 -16.34 11.00 15.90
CA THR A 88 -17.26 11.08 17.04
C THR A 88 -18.08 9.80 17.08
N ASN A 89 -18.08 9.11 18.22
CA ASN A 89 -18.94 7.95 18.42
C ASN A 89 -20.40 8.38 18.69
N ARG A 90 -21.31 7.41 18.87
CA ARG A 90 -22.73 7.69 19.15
C ARG A 90 -22.96 8.42 20.48
N GLU A 91 -22.02 8.33 21.40
CA GLU A 91 -22.05 8.96 22.72
C GLU A 91 -21.44 10.37 22.72
N GLY A 92 -21.01 10.88 21.56
CA GLY A 92 -20.37 12.19 21.43
C GLY A 92 -18.87 12.22 21.74
N VAL A 93 -18.26 11.09 22.08
CA VAL A 93 -16.83 10.99 22.39
C VAL A 93 -16.01 11.08 21.10
N GLN A 94 -15.10 12.04 21.04
CA GLN A 94 -14.16 12.21 19.94
C GLN A 94 -12.93 11.34 20.12
N THR A 95 -12.60 10.54 19.12
CA THR A 95 -11.43 9.67 19.10
C THR A 95 -10.68 9.80 17.78
N CYS A 96 -9.37 9.58 17.79
CA CYS A 96 -8.61 9.48 16.55
C CYS A 96 -8.93 8.14 15.86
N ARG A 97 -9.33 8.18 14.59
CA ARG A 97 -9.57 7.04 13.70
C ARG A 97 -8.40 6.06 13.67
N PHE A 98 -7.18 6.59 13.81
CA PHE A 98 -5.95 5.80 13.80
C PHE A 98 -5.52 5.35 15.20
N GLY A 99 -6.23 5.77 16.25
CA GLY A 99 -5.94 5.42 17.64
C GLY A 99 -4.72 6.14 18.22
N TYR A 100 -4.49 7.40 17.85
CA TYR A 100 -3.49 8.26 18.50
C TYR A 100 -4.11 9.01 19.70
N PRO A 101 -3.34 9.27 20.78
CA PRO A 101 -1.97 8.77 21.03
C PRO A 101 -1.95 7.25 21.24
N LYS A 102 -0.89 6.59 20.77
CA LYS A 102 -0.68 5.15 20.96
C LYS A 102 -0.15 4.86 22.37
N GLU A 103 -0.49 3.70 22.90
CA GLU A 103 0.05 3.19 24.17
C GLU A 103 1.58 3.14 24.13
N HIS A 104 2.23 3.49 25.24
CA HIS A 104 3.68 3.31 25.38
C HIS A 104 3.96 1.84 25.70
N ILE A 105 4.79 1.20 24.89
CA ILE A 105 5.07 -0.22 24.94
C ILE A 105 6.59 -0.40 25.04
N GLY A 106 7.05 -1.06 26.12
CA GLY A 106 8.48 -1.30 26.39
C GLY A 106 9.06 -2.51 25.63
N SER A 107 8.22 -3.47 25.25
CA SER A 107 8.59 -4.69 24.52
C SER A 107 7.50 -5.03 23.50
N THR A 108 7.89 -5.36 22.26
CA THR A 108 6.93 -5.75 21.22
C THR A 108 6.16 -6.99 21.68
N LEU A 109 4.83 -7.00 21.49
CA LEU A 109 3.97 -8.13 21.83
C LEU A 109 2.79 -8.25 20.88
N ILE A 110 2.22 -9.45 20.80
CA ILE A 110 0.98 -9.72 20.08
C ILE A 110 -0.06 -10.16 21.12
N ARG A 111 -1.21 -9.47 21.18
CA ARG A 111 -2.30 -9.80 22.11
C ARG A 111 -3.63 -9.93 21.38
N ASP A 112 -4.62 -10.49 22.07
CA ASP A 112 -6.00 -10.44 21.60
C ASP A 112 -6.53 -8.99 21.63
N ASP A 113 -7.12 -8.56 20.54
CA ASP A 113 -7.91 -7.33 20.47
C ASP A 113 -9.28 -7.54 21.14
N LYS A 114 -10.09 -6.49 21.17
CA LYS A 114 -11.46 -6.53 21.71
C LYS A 114 -12.40 -7.56 21.06
N ASN A 115 -12.03 -8.11 19.91
CA ASN A 115 -12.78 -9.12 19.17
C ASN A 115 -12.08 -10.49 19.18
N GLY A 116 -11.02 -10.67 19.97
CA GLY A 116 -10.21 -11.90 20.01
C GLY A 116 -9.40 -12.15 18.74
N GLN A 117 -9.05 -11.09 18.00
CA GLN A 117 -8.15 -11.15 16.86
C GLN A 117 -6.74 -10.72 17.27
N PRO A 118 -5.67 -11.25 16.65
CA PRO A 118 -4.31 -10.84 16.98
C PRO A 118 -4.05 -9.37 16.63
N GLU A 119 -3.56 -8.62 17.60
CA GLU A 119 -3.10 -7.23 17.48
C GLU A 119 -1.63 -7.11 17.87
N LEU A 120 -0.82 -6.56 16.97
CA LEU A 120 0.60 -6.26 17.22
C LEU A 120 0.73 -4.89 17.89
N LEU A 121 1.52 -4.87 18.96
CA LEU A 121 1.94 -3.68 19.67
C LEU A 121 3.47 -3.63 19.67
N THR A 122 4.05 -2.68 18.94
CA THR A 122 5.50 -2.55 18.80
C THR A 122 6.11 -1.66 19.87
N VAL A 123 7.39 -1.90 20.21
CA VAL A 123 8.15 -1.00 21.09
C VAL A 123 8.10 0.43 20.56
N ARG A 124 7.79 1.37 21.44
CA ARG A 124 7.45 2.73 21.02
C ARG A 124 7.93 3.77 22.01
N ASN A 125 8.89 4.59 21.60
CA ASN A 125 9.38 5.73 22.39
C ASN A 125 8.61 7.04 22.16
N ASN A 126 7.77 7.11 21.11
CA ASN A 126 6.89 8.24 20.85
C ASN A 126 5.45 7.76 20.51
N PRO A 127 4.43 8.14 21.31
CA PRO A 127 3.03 7.82 21.09
C PRO A 127 2.45 8.21 19.72
N TYR A 128 3.09 9.14 19.00
CA TYR A 128 2.57 9.73 17.77
C TYR A 128 3.27 9.24 16.49
N ILE A 129 4.23 8.32 16.58
CA ILE A 129 4.96 7.82 15.41
C ILE A 129 4.22 6.67 14.71
N ASN A 130 4.11 6.72 13.39
CA ASN A 130 3.55 5.63 12.64
C ASN A 130 4.53 4.45 12.55
N LEU A 131 3.99 3.23 12.43
CA LEU A 131 4.79 2.03 12.15
C LEU A 131 5.37 2.15 10.74
N HIS A 132 6.69 2.03 10.61
CA HIS A 132 7.38 2.25 9.34
C HIS A 132 8.52 1.25 9.14
N ASN A 133 8.95 1.12 7.88
CA ASN A 133 10.16 0.41 7.49
C ASN A 133 11.15 1.43 6.93
N ARG A 134 12.40 1.42 7.40
CA ARG A 134 13.43 2.38 6.99
C ARG A 134 13.65 2.41 5.49
N ILE A 135 13.87 1.26 4.87
CA ILE A 135 14.17 1.14 3.44
C ILE A 135 13.00 1.69 2.60
N GLN A 136 11.77 1.34 2.95
CA GLN A 136 10.59 1.85 2.25
C GLN A 136 10.39 3.35 2.46
N LEU A 137 10.67 3.86 3.67
CA LEU A 137 10.56 5.29 3.94
C LEU A 137 11.58 6.10 3.14
N GLN A 138 12.84 5.68 3.09
CA GLN A 138 13.90 6.37 2.35
C GLN A 138 13.73 6.22 0.82
N GLY A 139 13.34 5.04 0.34
CA GLY A 139 13.11 4.81 -1.08
C GLY A 139 11.84 5.49 -1.61
N TRP A 140 10.78 5.58 -0.79
CA TRP A 140 9.52 6.23 -1.19
C TRP A 140 9.55 7.75 -0.92
N ARG A 141 10.15 8.17 0.20
CA ARG A 141 10.14 9.55 0.71
C ARG A 141 8.73 10.12 0.87
N ALA A 142 7.78 9.31 1.33
CA ALA A 142 6.46 9.77 1.75
C ALA A 142 6.00 9.02 3.00
N ASN A 143 4.85 9.39 3.55
CA ASN A 143 4.22 8.62 4.61
C ASN A 143 3.99 7.16 4.14
N VAL A 144 4.33 6.21 4.99
CA VAL A 144 4.31 4.77 4.72
C VAL A 144 3.47 4.15 5.81
N ASP A 145 2.21 3.83 5.47
CA ASP A 145 1.28 3.17 6.38
C ASP A 145 1.41 1.66 6.24
N LEU A 146 2.27 1.05 7.06
CA LEU A 146 2.51 -0.38 7.07
C LEU A 146 1.75 -1.04 8.22
N LYS A 147 1.12 -2.17 7.91
CA LYS A 147 0.47 -3.02 8.92
C LYS A 147 0.81 -4.48 8.65
N PRO A 148 1.60 -5.13 9.53
CA PRO A 148 1.78 -6.58 9.50
C PRO A 148 0.42 -7.28 9.57
N VAL A 149 0.24 -8.31 8.75
CA VAL A 149 -0.99 -9.10 8.71
C VAL A 149 -0.76 -10.37 9.51
N LEU A 150 -1.48 -10.49 10.63
CA LEU A 150 -1.28 -11.55 11.63
C LEU A 150 -2.29 -12.69 11.49
N SER A 151 -3.14 -12.69 10.46
CA SER A 151 -4.03 -13.80 10.17
C SER A 151 -4.39 -13.87 8.70
N ILE A 152 -4.56 -15.10 8.20
CA ILE A 152 -5.04 -15.33 6.84
C ILE A 152 -6.41 -14.70 6.59
N HIS A 153 -7.28 -14.72 7.61
CA HIS A 153 -8.59 -14.10 7.53
C HIS A 153 -8.50 -12.58 7.30
N ALA A 154 -7.62 -11.88 8.03
CA ALA A 154 -7.38 -10.45 7.82
C ALA A 154 -6.82 -10.16 6.41
N ALA A 155 -5.90 -11.02 5.92
CA ALA A 155 -5.37 -10.92 4.56
C ALA A 155 -6.48 -11.06 3.50
N LEU A 156 -7.33 -12.09 3.64
CA LEU A 156 -8.43 -12.36 2.72
C LEU A 156 -9.49 -11.25 2.77
N GLN A 157 -9.82 -10.73 3.95
CA GLN A 157 -10.73 -9.58 4.08
C GLN A 157 -10.17 -8.34 3.39
N TYR A 158 -8.88 -8.07 3.58
CA TYR A 158 -8.22 -6.95 2.90
C TYR A 158 -8.29 -7.12 1.38
N ILE A 159 -7.84 -8.26 0.85
CA ILE A 159 -7.87 -8.56 -0.59
C ILE A 159 -9.31 -8.45 -1.12
N SER A 160 -10.28 -9.05 -0.42
CA SER A 160 -11.68 -9.04 -0.83
C SER A 160 -12.26 -7.63 -0.90
N LYS A 161 -11.95 -6.77 0.08
CA LYS A 161 -12.38 -5.36 0.11
C LYS A 161 -11.85 -4.57 -1.10
N TYR A 162 -10.61 -4.81 -1.52
CA TYR A 162 -10.05 -4.13 -2.69
C TYR A 162 -10.53 -4.76 -4.00
N ALA A 163 -10.72 -6.08 -4.03
CA ALA A 163 -11.30 -6.79 -5.17
C ALA A 163 -12.74 -6.37 -5.44
N SER A 164 -13.51 -6.09 -4.39
CA SER A 164 -14.90 -5.65 -4.47
C SER A 164 -15.07 -4.14 -4.50
N LYS A 165 -13.97 -3.36 -4.45
CA LYS A 165 -14.03 -1.91 -4.52
C LYS A 165 -14.51 -1.52 -5.92
N ALA A 166 -15.79 -1.15 -6.01
CA ALA A 166 -16.31 -0.55 -7.22
C ALA A 166 -15.51 0.73 -7.52
N GLU A 167 -14.97 0.81 -8.73
CA GLU A 167 -14.40 2.07 -9.20
C GLU A 167 -15.56 3.09 -9.28
N PRO A 168 -15.41 4.29 -8.71
CA PRO A 168 -16.37 5.35 -8.95
C PRO A 168 -16.47 5.54 -10.45
N SER A 169 -17.68 5.48 -11.01
CA SER A 169 -17.88 5.87 -12.41
C SER A 169 -17.44 7.31 -12.54
N SER A 170 -16.28 7.57 -13.15
CA SER A 170 -15.82 8.93 -13.34
C SER A 170 -16.77 9.57 -14.36
N LEU A 171 -17.60 10.50 -13.87
CA LEU A 171 -18.49 11.30 -14.71
C LEU A 171 -17.66 12.07 -15.75
N ALA A 172 -16.55 12.67 -15.32
CA ALA A 172 -15.60 13.35 -16.19
C ALA A 172 -14.99 12.40 -17.25
N PHE A 173 -14.63 11.17 -16.88
CA PHE A 173 -14.12 10.20 -17.85
C PHE A 173 -15.20 9.77 -18.83
N SER A 174 -16.42 9.54 -18.34
CA SER A 174 -17.57 9.19 -19.18
C SER A 174 -17.92 10.31 -20.16
N GLU A 175 -17.76 11.56 -19.73
CA GLU A 175 -18.04 12.75 -20.52
C GLU A 175 -16.95 13.03 -21.55
N ILE A 176 -15.67 12.91 -21.18
CA ILE A 176 -14.55 12.92 -22.12
C ILE A 176 -14.70 11.80 -23.16
N PHE A 177 -15.08 10.60 -22.73
CA PHE A 177 -15.29 9.46 -23.63
C PHE A 177 -16.46 9.71 -24.59
N LYS A 178 -17.59 10.26 -24.11
CA LYS A 178 -18.71 10.67 -24.95
C LYS A 178 -18.32 11.77 -25.93
N GLN A 179 -17.54 12.76 -25.51
CA GLN A 179 -17.05 13.81 -26.39
C GLN A 179 -16.11 13.26 -27.47
N ILE A 180 -15.24 12.30 -27.14
CA ILE A 180 -14.38 11.64 -28.12
C ILE A 180 -15.23 10.84 -29.13
N LEU A 181 -16.24 10.09 -28.67
CA LEU A 181 -17.15 9.33 -29.54
C LEU A 181 -18.02 10.24 -30.43
N ASN A 182 -18.47 11.37 -29.90
CA ASN A 182 -19.37 12.29 -30.63
C ASN A 182 -18.63 13.16 -31.65
N ASN A 183 -17.33 13.41 -31.45
CA ASN A 183 -16.51 14.21 -32.37
C ASN A 183 -15.64 13.37 -33.31
N SER A 184 -15.74 12.04 -33.24
CA SER A 184 -14.97 11.12 -34.08
C SER A 184 -15.67 10.85 -35.41
N ASN A 185 -14.98 11.10 -36.52
CA ASN A 185 -15.46 10.78 -37.87
C ASN A 185 -15.18 9.29 -38.16
N PRO A 186 -16.19 8.46 -38.53
CA PRO A 186 -16.05 7.00 -38.64
C PRO A 186 -14.98 6.51 -39.65
N ASP A 187 -14.56 7.37 -40.59
CA ASP A 187 -13.54 7.04 -41.59
C ASP A 187 -12.10 7.37 -41.16
N ASP A 188 -11.89 7.93 -39.96
CA ASP A 188 -10.57 8.34 -39.51
C ASP A 188 -9.78 7.16 -38.91
N SER A 189 -8.80 6.67 -39.66
CA SER A 189 -7.94 5.52 -39.32
C SER A 189 -7.20 5.63 -37.98
N SER A 190 -7.08 6.86 -37.45
CA SER A 190 -6.39 7.22 -36.20
C SER A 190 -7.22 7.00 -34.93
N LEU A 191 -8.53 6.78 -35.05
CA LEU A 191 -9.43 6.58 -33.91
C LEU A 191 -9.32 5.18 -33.31
N SER A 192 -9.13 4.14 -34.14
CA SER A 192 -9.06 2.76 -33.63
C SER A 192 -7.87 2.50 -32.70
N PRO A 193 -6.66 3.07 -32.94
CA PRO A 193 -5.55 2.98 -31.99
C PRO A 193 -5.79 3.79 -30.71
N ILE A 194 -6.37 4.99 -30.80
CA ILE A 194 -6.65 5.86 -29.64
C ILE A 194 -7.75 5.25 -28.76
N GLN A 195 -8.84 4.77 -29.35
CA GLN A 195 -9.89 4.01 -28.64
C GLN A 195 -9.33 2.72 -28.03
N LYS A 196 -8.44 1.99 -28.72
CA LYS A 196 -7.75 0.82 -28.14
C LYS A 196 -6.81 1.19 -27.00
N LEU A 197 -6.06 2.31 -27.10
CA LEU A 197 -5.17 2.78 -26.03
C LEU A 197 -5.96 3.24 -24.80
N LEU A 198 -7.11 3.88 -25.01
CA LEU A 198 -8.03 4.32 -23.95
C LEU A 198 -8.77 3.14 -23.32
N LEU A 199 -9.22 2.16 -24.11
CA LEU A 199 -9.80 0.91 -23.60
C LEU A 199 -8.76 0.06 -22.84
N ASN A 200 -7.51 0.03 -23.32
CA ASN A 200 -6.43 -0.69 -22.64
C ASN A 200 -5.95 0.01 -21.36
N SER A 201 -5.95 1.35 -21.31
CA SER A 201 -5.65 2.10 -20.08
C SER A 201 -6.77 2.01 -19.05
N SER A 202 -8.01 1.81 -19.50
CA SER A 202 -9.18 1.53 -18.65
C SER A 202 -9.31 0.06 -18.22
N PHE A 203 -8.42 -0.82 -18.69
CA PHE A 203 -8.40 -2.25 -18.34
C PHE A 203 -7.10 -2.62 -17.62
N LEU A 204 -6.83 -1.94 -16.51
CA LEU A 204 -5.93 -2.47 -15.47
C LEU A 204 -6.68 -2.74 -14.17
N CYS A 205 -7.91 -3.26 -14.26
CA CYS A 205 -8.56 -3.86 -13.11
C CYS A 205 -8.21 -5.36 -13.10
N ILE A 206 -7.32 -5.71 -12.18
CA ILE A 206 -6.67 -7.01 -11.89
C ILE A 206 -7.60 -8.24 -11.91
N PHE A 207 -8.92 -8.07 -11.95
CA PHE A 207 -9.89 -9.13 -11.71
C PHE A 207 -10.60 -9.76 -12.92
N LYS A 208 -10.69 -9.13 -14.10
CA LYS A 208 -11.39 -9.79 -15.24
C LYS A 208 -10.60 -10.95 -15.86
N CYS A 209 -9.33 -11.10 -15.51
CA CYS A 209 -8.48 -12.15 -16.07
C CYS A 209 -8.18 -13.33 -15.15
N GLN A 210 -8.27 -13.20 -13.83
CA GLN A 210 -7.79 -14.27 -12.95
C GLN A 210 -8.77 -15.45 -12.80
N ARG A 211 -10.09 -15.22 -12.79
CA ARG A 211 -11.06 -16.33 -12.62
C ARG A 211 -11.11 -17.33 -13.78
N GLY A 212 -10.73 -16.92 -14.99
CA GLY A 212 -10.63 -17.81 -16.16
C GLY A 212 -9.23 -18.38 -16.41
N ARG A 213 -8.18 -17.75 -15.87
CA ARG A 213 -6.77 -18.13 -16.11
C ARG A 213 -6.23 -19.15 -15.11
N VAL A 214 -6.69 -19.15 -13.87
CA VAL A 214 -6.32 -20.16 -12.86
C VAL A 214 -6.89 -21.54 -13.22
N LYS A 215 -8.11 -21.61 -13.77
CA LYS A 215 -8.74 -22.87 -14.21
C LYS A 215 -8.13 -23.48 -15.48
N LYS A 216 -7.18 -22.81 -16.14
CA LYS A 216 -6.53 -23.25 -17.39
C LYS A 216 -5.01 -23.20 -17.31
N GLN A 217 -4.47 -23.20 -16.09
CA GLN A 217 -3.03 -23.26 -15.84
C GLN A 217 -2.58 -24.72 -16.04
N PRO A 218 -1.61 -24.99 -16.92
CA PRO A 218 -0.97 -26.31 -17.00
C PRO A 218 -0.22 -26.60 -15.70
N GLU A 219 -0.17 -27.87 -15.27
CA GLU A 219 0.58 -28.32 -14.08
C GLU A 219 2.03 -27.81 -14.08
N GLU A 220 2.66 -27.74 -15.26
CA GLU A 220 4.02 -27.23 -15.47
C GLU A 220 4.26 -25.76 -15.04
N LEU A 221 3.19 -25.00 -14.79
CA LEU A 221 3.25 -23.59 -14.42
C LEU A 221 2.72 -23.32 -13.00
N GLU A 222 2.31 -24.34 -12.24
CA GLU A 222 1.72 -24.18 -10.90
C GLU A 222 2.71 -23.62 -9.87
N ASP A 223 4.00 -23.94 -10.03
CA ASP A 223 5.07 -23.49 -9.12
C ASP A 223 5.44 -22.00 -9.28
N TYR A 224 4.98 -21.36 -10.35
CA TYR A 224 5.24 -19.93 -10.57
C TYR A 224 4.23 -19.08 -9.82
N SER A 225 4.70 -18.10 -9.05
CA SER A 225 3.82 -17.09 -8.47
C SER A 225 3.13 -16.27 -9.56
N LEU A 226 1.95 -15.72 -9.25
CA LEU A 226 1.20 -14.86 -10.19
C LEU A 226 2.04 -13.67 -10.69
N PHE A 227 2.99 -13.19 -9.88
CA PHE A 227 3.90 -12.12 -10.26
C PHE A 227 4.95 -12.60 -11.27
N GLU A 228 5.57 -13.76 -11.04
CA GLU A 228 6.53 -14.37 -11.96
C GLU A 228 5.87 -14.74 -13.29
N LEU A 229 4.68 -15.34 -13.26
CA LEU A 229 3.88 -15.62 -14.46
C LEU A 229 3.60 -14.35 -15.25
N TYR A 230 3.28 -13.25 -14.57
CA TYR A 230 3.01 -11.97 -15.22
C TYR A 230 4.26 -11.38 -15.87
N LEU A 231 5.44 -11.52 -15.26
CA LEU A 231 6.69 -11.00 -15.81
C LEU A 231 7.22 -11.84 -16.99
N THR A 232 7.01 -13.15 -16.93
CA THR A 232 7.71 -14.12 -17.80
C THR A 232 6.80 -14.78 -18.84
N HIS A 233 5.47 -14.72 -18.69
CA HIS A 233 4.52 -15.40 -19.56
C HIS A 233 3.32 -14.51 -19.95
N LYS A 234 2.72 -14.78 -21.10
CA LYS A 234 1.48 -14.16 -21.58
C LYS A 234 0.45 -15.22 -21.98
N PHE A 235 -0.80 -14.98 -21.64
CA PHE A 235 -1.92 -15.83 -22.09
C PHE A 235 -2.55 -15.24 -23.35
N SER A 236 -2.47 -15.96 -24.47
CA SER A 236 -2.97 -15.51 -25.77
C SER A 236 -3.60 -16.66 -26.53
N ARG A 237 -4.81 -16.46 -27.06
CA ARG A 237 -5.59 -17.47 -27.80
C ARG A 237 -5.78 -18.79 -27.02
N GLY A 238 -6.01 -18.69 -25.72
CA GLY A 238 -6.28 -19.86 -24.87
C GLY A 238 -5.04 -20.64 -24.39
N GLN A 239 -3.82 -20.19 -24.71
CA GLN A 239 -2.57 -20.86 -24.33
C GLN A 239 -1.59 -19.89 -23.65
N TRP A 240 -0.80 -20.41 -22.70
CA TRP A 240 0.31 -19.70 -22.09
C TRP A 240 1.54 -19.74 -22.99
N LYS A 241 2.21 -18.59 -23.14
CA LYS A 241 3.42 -18.45 -23.96
C LYS A 241 4.47 -17.68 -23.19
N LYS A 242 5.70 -18.18 -23.14
CA LYS A 242 6.84 -17.49 -22.53
C LYS A 242 7.18 -16.21 -23.30
N CYS A 243 7.33 -15.09 -22.60
CA CYS A 243 7.71 -13.81 -23.17
C CYS A 243 9.22 -13.80 -23.46
N LYS A 244 9.63 -13.33 -24.64
CA LYS A 244 11.06 -13.22 -25.03
C LYS A 244 11.77 -12.01 -24.41
N LYS A 245 11.02 -11.09 -23.79
CA LYS A 245 11.48 -9.92 -23.04
C LYS A 245 10.60 -9.80 -21.80
N GLU A 246 11.17 -9.38 -20.67
CA GLU A 246 10.41 -9.14 -19.43
C GLU A 246 9.29 -8.13 -19.68
N ASN A 247 8.09 -8.42 -19.15
CA ASN A 247 6.99 -7.47 -19.19
C ASN A 247 7.31 -6.28 -18.28
N ILE A 248 7.63 -5.13 -18.87
CA ILE A 248 7.88 -3.89 -18.13
C ILE A 248 6.54 -3.35 -17.60
N VAL A 249 6.35 -3.37 -16.28
CA VAL A 249 5.25 -2.67 -15.63
C VAL A 249 5.56 -1.17 -15.64
N ARG A 250 4.89 -0.41 -16.52
CA ARG A 250 4.91 1.07 -16.45
C ARG A 250 3.76 1.53 -15.58
N VAL A 251 4.04 1.81 -14.31
CA VAL A 251 3.11 2.47 -13.40
C VAL A 251 3.13 3.96 -13.74
N TRP A 252 2.08 4.45 -14.38
CA TRP A 252 1.88 5.89 -14.55
C TRP A 252 1.10 6.42 -13.35
N PRO A 253 1.66 7.36 -12.56
CA PRO A 253 0.87 8.04 -11.54
C PRO A 253 -0.29 8.76 -12.22
N HIS A 254 -1.51 8.56 -11.72
CA HIS A 254 -2.66 9.30 -12.20
C HIS A 254 -2.50 10.76 -11.75
N PRO A 255 -2.36 11.73 -12.67
CA PRO A 255 -2.35 13.14 -12.29
C PRO A 255 -3.71 13.47 -11.66
N SER A 256 -3.71 14.13 -10.51
CA SER A 256 -4.94 14.69 -9.95
C SER A 256 -5.59 15.61 -11.00
N SER A 257 -6.90 15.48 -11.20
CA SER A 257 -7.67 16.36 -12.09
C SER A 257 -7.73 17.81 -11.59
N TYR A 258 -7.33 18.04 -10.34
CA TYR A 258 -7.30 19.36 -9.71
C TYR A 258 -5.86 19.89 -9.73
N ARG A 259 -5.54 20.68 -10.76
CA ARG A 259 -4.23 21.36 -10.85
C ARG A 259 -4.05 22.46 -9.79
N ASN A 260 -5.15 23.06 -9.31
CA ASN A 260 -5.15 24.20 -8.37
C ASN A 260 -6.16 24.00 -7.22
N GLY A 261 -6.06 22.89 -6.49
CA GLY A 261 -6.82 22.74 -5.25
C GLY A 261 -5.94 23.03 -4.04
N ASP A 262 -6.52 23.63 -3.01
CA ASP A 262 -5.88 23.96 -1.71
C ASP A 262 -5.29 22.75 -0.95
N GLN A 263 -5.41 21.56 -1.53
CA GLN A 263 -4.81 20.31 -1.09
C GLN A 263 -3.27 20.34 -1.00
N TRP A 264 -2.61 21.38 -1.51
CA TRP A 264 -1.17 21.62 -1.36
C TRP A 264 -0.80 22.80 -0.46
N GLU A 265 -1.76 23.66 -0.08
CA GLU A 265 -1.48 24.87 0.72
C GLU A 265 -1.72 24.70 2.23
N ALA A 266 -2.17 23.52 2.66
CA ALA A 266 -2.33 23.21 4.07
C ALA A 266 -1.47 22.01 4.49
N TYR A 267 -0.14 22.18 4.51
CA TYR A 267 0.80 21.30 5.21
C TYR A 267 1.99 22.05 5.79
#